data_AF-A0A251KWE8-F1
#
_entry.id   AF-A0A251KWE8-F1
#
_cell.length_a   1.000
_cell.length_b   1.000
_cell.length_c   1.000
_cell.angle_alpha   90.00
_cell.angle_beta   90.00
_cell.angle_gamma   90.00
#
_symmetry.space_group_name_H-M   'P 1'
#
loop_
_entity.id
_entity.type
_entity.pdbx_description
1 polymer ?
#
loop_
_entity_poly.entity_id
_entity_poly.type
_entity_poly.pdbx_seq_one_letter_code
_entity_poly.pdbx_strand_id
1 'polypeptide(L)'
;MPWLSIPFSDLETKKALDRKFDIESIPCLIILQPKDTKDEATLHDGVEIIYRFGIQAFPFTKQRLQELERQVREKHESQTLTNLLTNLDREYLLGHPPSKQVPVDSLLGKTIGLFFSAQWCRPGVKFTPKLVSIYHKIKQLLTQQASEDFEVVFVSSDRDQQGFDSYFNIMPWLSLPFGDPTIKILTKHFDVQGIPCLIILGPDGKTITKHGRNLINLYQEDAYPFTEAKVDLLEKQIDEEAKSLPKSEYHVGHKHELTLVSQETGGGPFICCDCDEQGSGWAYLCLDCGYEVHPKCVRAMDRG
;
A
#
# COMPACT_ATOMS: atom_id res chain seq x y z
N MET A 1 -23.65 14.96 17.92
CA MET A 1 -22.27 15.47 17.98
C MET A 1 -22.15 16.45 19.13
N PRO A 2 -21.05 16.47 19.91
CA PRO A 2 -20.91 17.33 21.09
C PRO A 2 -20.51 18.79 20.77
N TRP A 3 -20.37 19.16 19.50
CA TRP A 3 -19.88 20.46 19.06
C TRP A 3 -21.02 21.45 18.75
N LEU A 4 -20.74 22.74 18.94
CA LEU A 4 -21.61 23.82 18.47
C LEU A 4 -21.55 23.93 16.95
N SER A 5 -22.67 24.26 16.32
CA SER A 5 -22.78 24.45 14.88
C SER A 5 -23.24 25.86 14.53
N ILE A 6 -22.71 26.42 13.45
CA ILE A 6 -23.26 27.63 12.84
C ILE A 6 -24.67 27.31 12.32
N PRO A 7 -25.70 28.13 12.62
CA PRO A 7 -27.07 27.88 12.19
C PRO A 7 -27.20 27.58 10.69
N PHE A 8 -28.15 26.72 10.33
CA PHE A 8 -28.34 26.33 8.92
C PHE A 8 -28.56 27.55 8.01
N SER A 9 -29.36 28.52 8.47
CA SER A 9 -29.75 29.74 7.77
C SER A 9 -28.66 30.79 7.61
N ASP A 10 -27.58 30.73 8.40
CA ASP A 10 -26.50 31.72 8.35
C ASP A 10 -25.51 31.37 7.23
N LEU A 11 -25.90 31.67 5.99
CA LEU A 11 -25.12 31.39 4.80
C LEU A 11 -23.94 32.36 4.63
N GLU A 12 -24.06 33.59 5.15
CA GLU A 12 -23.02 34.60 5.05
C GLU A 12 -21.79 34.22 5.88
N THR A 13 -21.99 33.82 7.13
CA THR A 13 -20.89 33.37 8.00
C THR A 13 -20.18 32.14 7.41
N LYS A 14 -20.94 31.17 6.88
CA LYS A 14 -20.36 29.98 6.24
C LYS A 14 -19.48 30.34 5.05
N LYS A 15 -20.00 31.14 4.11
CA LYS A 15 -19.24 31.62 2.94
C LYS A 15 -18.02 32.44 3.35
N ALA A 16 -18.12 33.23 4.42
CA ALA A 16 -17.00 34.01 4.93
C ALA A 16 -15.89 33.11 5.51
N LEU A 17 -16.25 32.05 6.23
CA LEU A 17 -15.29 31.08 6.76
C LEU A 17 -14.64 30.24 5.66
N ASP A 18 -15.42 29.74 4.70
CA ASP A 18 -14.91 28.99 3.55
C ASP A 18 -13.85 29.81 2.80
N ARG A 19 -14.11 31.10 2.55
CA ARG A 19 -13.14 32.01 1.92
C ARG A 19 -11.96 32.34 2.82
N LYS A 20 -12.20 32.55 4.12
CA LYS A 20 -11.15 32.95 5.06
C LYS A 20 -10.08 31.86 5.18
N PHE A 21 -10.50 30.61 5.15
CA PHE A 21 -9.61 29.47 5.36
C PHE A 21 -9.32 28.67 4.10
N ASP A 22 -9.81 29.15 2.95
CA ASP A 22 -9.60 28.54 1.64
C ASP A 22 -9.99 27.06 1.60
N ILE A 23 -11.24 26.77 1.99
CA ILE A 23 -11.73 25.39 2.08
C ILE A 23 -12.03 24.87 0.67
N GLU A 24 -11.12 24.09 0.11
CA GLU A 24 -11.26 23.49 -1.23
C GLU A 24 -11.98 22.13 -1.23
N SER A 25 -11.96 21.41 -0.11
CA SER A 25 -12.51 20.05 -0.03
C SER A 25 -13.05 19.69 1.35
N ILE A 26 -13.86 18.63 1.40
CA ILE A 26 -14.38 18.04 2.64
C ILE A 26 -13.99 16.55 2.73
N PRO A 27 -13.75 16.01 3.94
CA PRO A 27 -13.79 16.70 5.24
C PRO A 27 -12.59 17.66 5.43
N CYS A 28 -12.85 18.82 6.04
CA CYS A 28 -11.84 19.79 6.45
C CYS A 28 -11.94 20.04 7.96
N LEU A 29 -10.80 20.13 8.65
CA LEU A 29 -10.71 20.42 10.07
C LEU A 29 -9.58 21.41 10.30
N ILE A 30 -9.94 22.59 10.79
CA ILE A 30 -9.02 23.68 11.08
C ILE A 30 -8.88 23.82 12.58
N ILE A 31 -7.64 23.79 13.07
CA ILE A 31 -7.36 23.91 14.50
C ILE A 31 -6.83 25.32 14.77
N LEU A 32 -7.62 26.09 15.51
CA LEU A 32 -7.28 27.45 15.92
C LEU A 32 -6.62 27.42 17.30
N GLN A 33 -5.41 27.97 17.41
CA GLN A 33 -4.71 28.04 18.68
C GLN A 33 -5.21 29.21 19.55
N PRO A 34 -5.32 29.07 20.88
CA PRO A 34 -5.99 30.06 21.73
C PRO A 34 -5.25 31.40 21.92
N LYS A 35 -3.98 31.52 21.53
CA LYS A 35 -3.08 32.58 22.02
C LYS A 35 -2.21 33.32 21.01
N ASP A 36 -2.32 33.06 19.70
CA ASP A 36 -1.46 33.75 18.72
C ASP A 36 -2.27 34.66 17.81
N THR A 37 -1.90 35.94 17.79
CA THR A 37 -2.48 37.00 16.94
C THR A 37 -1.89 37.02 15.52
N LYS A 38 -1.15 35.97 15.14
CA LYS A 38 -0.56 35.79 13.81
C LYS A 38 -1.19 34.58 13.12
N ASP A 39 -1.38 34.69 11.80
CA ASP A 39 -1.90 33.62 10.94
C ASP A 39 -1.09 32.30 11.03
N GLU A 40 0.16 32.35 11.54
CA GLU A 40 1.05 31.19 11.75
C GLU A 40 0.57 30.16 12.79
N ALA A 41 -0.51 30.43 13.53
CA ALA A 41 -1.03 29.53 14.57
C ALA A 41 -2.29 28.74 14.16
N THR A 42 -2.72 28.86 12.89
CA THR A 42 -3.81 28.07 12.32
C THR A 42 -3.25 26.82 11.68
N LEU A 43 -3.74 25.64 12.09
CA LEU A 43 -3.40 24.37 11.43
C LEU A 43 -4.52 23.99 10.47
N HIS A 44 -4.19 23.94 9.18
CA HIS A 44 -5.14 23.57 8.12
C HIS A 44 -5.24 22.04 7.95
N ASP A 45 -4.23 21.29 8.38
CA ASP A 45 -4.14 19.83 8.23
C ASP A 45 -4.75 19.07 9.42
N GLY A 46 -5.77 19.63 10.08
CA GLY A 46 -6.32 19.07 11.32
C GLY A 46 -6.86 17.65 11.14
N VAL A 47 -7.42 17.34 9.96
CA VAL A 47 -7.92 15.99 9.63
C VAL A 47 -6.77 14.98 9.69
N GLU A 48 -5.67 15.28 9.02
CA GLU A 48 -4.49 14.42 8.96
C GLU A 48 -3.84 14.26 10.34
N ILE A 49 -3.72 15.34 11.10
CA ILE A 49 -3.20 15.30 12.47
C ILE A 49 -4.03 14.37 13.36
N ILE A 50 -5.36 14.42 13.26
CA ILE A 50 -6.25 13.55 14.01
C ILE A 50 -6.13 12.10 13.55
N TYR A 51 -6.06 11.83 12.24
CA TYR A 51 -5.84 10.48 11.73
C TYR A 51 -4.51 9.90 12.23
N ARG A 52 -3.44 10.68 12.18
CA ARG A 52 -2.09 10.22 12.47
C ARG A 52 -1.78 10.10 13.97
N PHE A 53 -2.23 11.05 14.77
CA PHE A 53 -1.83 11.17 16.18
C PHE A 53 -3.00 11.11 17.16
N GLY A 54 -4.24 11.27 16.67
CA GLY A 54 -5.45 11.27 17.49
C GLY A 54 -5.35 12.21 18.70
N ILE A 55 -5.73 11.70 19.87
CA ILE A 55 -5.70 12.48 21.12
C ILE A 55 -4.28 12.91 21.54
N GLN A 56 -3.23 12.22 21.08
CA GLN A 56 -1.86 12.53 21.49
C GLN A 56 -1.38 13.86 20.94
N ALA A 57 -1.97 14.32 19.82
CA ALA A 57 -1.68 15.62 19.22
C ALA A 57 -2.10 16.77 20.12
N PHE A 58 -3.09 16.60 20.99
CA PHE A 58 -3.50 17.63 21.95
C PHE A 58 -2.30 18.09 22.80
N PRO A 59 -2.08 19.40 23.03
CA PRO A 59 -2.95 20.56 22.73
C PRO A 59 -2.82 21.14 21.30
N PHE A 60 -2.37 20.35 20.33
CA PHE A 60 -2.19 20.71 18.93
C PHE A 60 -1.20 21.86 18.71
N THR A 61 -0.30 22.09 19.65
CA THR A 61 0.74 23.12 19.50
C THR A 61 1.81 22.65 18.53
N LYS A 62 2.43 23.58 17.81
CA LYS A 62 3.56 23.28 16.91
C LYS A 62 4.65 22.45 17.60
N GLN A 63 5.01 22.82 18.84
CA GLN A 63 5.97 22.07 19.65
C GLN A 63 5.53 20.63 19.94
N ARG A 64 4.24 20.41 20.25
CA ARG A 64 3.72 19.05 20.51
C ARG A 64 3.74 18.19 19.25
N LEU A 65 3.35 18.75 18.11
CA LEU A 65 3.38 18.04 16.83
C LEU A 65 4.81 17.70 16.41
N GLN A 66 5.75 18.64 16.54
CA GLN A 66 7.17 18.41 16.29
C GLN A 66 7.75 17.30 17.16
N GLU A 67 7.35 17.24 18.43
CA GLU A 67 7.75 16.17 19.35
C GLU A 67 7.21 14.81 18.92
N LEU A 68 5.93 14.72 18.54
CA LEU A 68 5.34 13.47 18.06
C LEU A 68 5.98 13.00 16.75
N GLU A 69 6.25 13.92 15.83
CA GLU A 69 6.97 13.60 14.61
C GLU A 69 8.39 13.11 14.90
N ARG A 70 9.09 13.71 15.87
CA ARG A 70 10.41 13.24 16.30
C ARG A 70 10.34 11.82 16.82
N GLN A 71 9.36 11.50 17.66
CA GLN A 71 9.15 10.13 18.16
C GLN A 71 8.86 9.14 17.02
N VAL A 72 8.06 9.53 16.03
CA VAL A 72 7.81 8.70 14.84
C VAL A 72 9.10 8.48 14.03
N ARG A 73 9.89 9.55 13.83
CA ARG A 73 11.19 9.46 13.14
C ARG A 73 12.15 8.55 13.89
N GLU A 74 12.32 8.74 15.19
CA GLU A 74 13.19 7.90 16.03
C GLU A 74 12.76 6.42 16.00
N LYS A 75 11.45 6.15 16.03
CA LYS A 75 10.93 4.78 15.89
C LYS A 75 11.25 4.19 14.52
N HIS A 76 11.17 4.97 13.46
CA HIS A 76 11.52 4.55 12.10
C HIS A 76 13.05 4.33 11.95
N GLU A 77 13.86 5.23 12.51
CA GLU A 77 15.32 5.17 12.52
C GLU A 77 15.87 4.03 13.38
N SER A 78 15.17 3.64 14.44
CA SER A 78 15.50 2.48 15.28
C SER A 78 14.84 1.17 14.83
N GLN A 79 14.05 1.21 13.75
CA GLN A 79 13.42 0.01 13.19
C GLN A 79 14.49 -1.01 12.78
N THR A 80 14.35 -2.23 13.26
CA THR A 80 15.13 -3.40 12.84
C THR A 80 14.17 -4.56 12.65
N LEU A 81 14.61 -5.59 11.91
CA LEU A 81 13.80 -6.79 11.70
C LEU A 81 13.46 -7.47 13.03
N THR A 82 14.45 -7.59 13.93
CA THR A 82 14.26 -8.16 15.26
C THR A 82 13.25 -7.37 16.07
N ASN A 83 13.35 -6.03 16.13
CA ASN A 83 12.39 -5.20 16.87
C ASN A 83 10.95 -5.29 16.34
N LEU A 84 10.78 -5.62 15.06
CA LEU A 84 9.47 -5.81 14.45
C LEU A 84 8.91 -7.23 14.66
N LEU A 85 9.77 -8.25 14.62
CA LEU A 85 9.36 -9.64 14.56
C LEU A 85 9.67 -10.44 15.84
N THR A 86 10.14 -9.83 16.92
CA THR A 86 10.28 -10.49 18.22
C THR A 86 9.49 -9.76 19.31
N ASN A 87 9.29 -10.45 20.43
CA ASN A 87 8.78 -9.87 21.67
C ASN A 87 9.42 -10.61 22.86
N LEU A 88 9.10 -10.18 24.09
CA LEU A 88 9.72 -10.71 25.32
C LEU A 88 9.56 -12.24 25.47
N ASP A 89 8.50 -12.80 24.90
CA ASP A 89 8.16 -14.21 25.06
C ASP A 89 8.57 -15.06 23.84
N ARG A 90 9.01 -14.44 22.73
CA ARG A 90 9.18 -15.15 21.46
C ARG A 90 10.14 -14.49 20.46
N GLU A 91 11.10 -15.30 20.01
CA GLU A 91 12.15 -14.93 19.04
C GLU A 91 12.10 -15.74 17.72
N TYR A 92 10.98 -16.42 17.44
CA TYR A 92 10.84 -17.30 16.27
C TYR A 92 9.56 -17.05 15.46
N LEU A 93 9.56 -17.50 14.21
CA LEU A 93 8.41 -17.58 13.31
C LEU A 93 8.03 -19.05 13.06
N LEU A 94 6.84 -19.29 12.56
CA LEU A 94 6.39 -20.60 12.10
C LEU A 94 6.75 -20.77 10.62
N GLY A 95 7.45 -21.85 10.27
CA GLY A 95 7.73 -22.24 8.90
C GLY A 95 6.76 -23.30 8.38
N HIS A 96 6.86 -23.57 7.07
CA HIS A 96 6.15 -24.65 6.40
C HIS A 96 7.04 -25.92 6.29
N PRO A 97 6.53 -27.15 6.53
CA PRO A 97 5.17 -27.47 7.03
C PRO A 97 4.94 -26.94 8.45
N PRO A 98 3.70 -26.55 8.80
CA PRO A 98 3.37 -25.82 10.02
C PRO A 98 3.75 -26.63 11.26
N SER A 99 4.65 -26.06 12.07
CA SER A 99 5.18 -26.49 13.39
C SER A 99 6.70 -26.31 13.49
N LYS A 100 7.40 -26.10 12.37
CA LYS A 100 8.83 -25.77 12.40
C LYS A 100 9.03 -24.33 12.92
N GLN A 101 9.72 -24.19 14.04
CA GLN A 101 10.15 -22.87 14.52
C GLN A 101 11.39 -22.42 13.76
N VAL A 102 11.37 -21.19 13.26
CA VAL A 102 12.45 -20.56 12.51
C VAL A 102 12.91 -19.32 13.27
N PRO A 103 14.16 -19.25 13.75
CA PRO A 103 14.67 -18.07 14.46
C PRO A 103 14.61 -16.82 13.59
N VAL A 104 14.15 -15.70 14.15
CA VAL A 104 14.05 -14.42 13.42
C VAL A 104 15.41 -13.98 12.88
N ASP A 105 16.49 -14.26 13.60
CA ASP A 105 17.86 -13.88 13.18
C ASP A 105 18.30 -14.54 11.87
N SER A 106 17.70 -15.68 11.50
CA SER A 106 17.98 -16.33 10.22
C SER A 106 17.43 -15.58 9.00
N LEU A 107 16.64 -14.53 9.23
CA LEU A 107 16.11 -13.63 8.21
C LEU A 107 16.95 -12.36 8.04
N LEU A 108 17.97 -12.11 8.88
CA LEU A 108 18.81 -10.92 8.77
C LEU A 108 19.53 -10.86 7.42
N GLY A 109 19.58 -9.68 6.80
CA GLY A 109 20.17 -9.48 5.48
C GLY A 109 19.29 -9.91 4.30
N LYS A 110 18.04 -10.33 4.56
CA LYS A 110 17.07 -10.70 3.52
C LYS A 110 16.08 -9.57 3.27
N THR A 111 15.56 -9.50 2.05
CA THR A 111 14.37 -8.68 1.76
C THR A 111 13.14 -9.42 2.28
N ILE A 112 12.32 -8.77 3.11
CA ILE A 112 11.19 -9.40 3.80
C ILE A 112 9.86 -8.77 3.39
N GLY A 113 8.91 -9.56 2.90
CA GLY A 113 7.53 -9.17 2.70
C GLY A 113 6.65 -9.48 3.92
N LEU A 114 6.14 -8.48 4.62
CA LEU A 114 5.10 -8.66 5.65
C LEU A 114 3.73 -8.70 4.98
N PHE A 115 3.12 -9.88 4.92
CA PHE A 115 1.85 -10.10 4.24
C PHE A 115 0.68 -10.13 5.22
N PHE A 116 -0.06 -9.03 5.30
CA PHE A 116 -1.26 -8.92 6.12
C PHE A 116 -2.46 -9.41 5.33
N SER A 117 -3.08 -10.50 5.77
CA SER A 117 -4.20 -11.13 5.07
C SER A 117 -5.02 -12.01 6.02
N ALA A 118 -6.13 -12.55 5.52
CA ALA A 118 -6.95 -13.52 6.25
C ALA A 118 -7.74 -14.40 5.28
N GLN A 119 -8.14 -15.58 5.73
CA GLN A 119 -8.93 -16.52 4.93
C GLN A 119 -10.30 -15.94 4.55
N TRP A 120 -10.92 -15.20 5.47
CA TRP A 120 -12.22 -14.57 5.24
C TRP A 120 -12.16 -13.37 4.26
N CYS A 121 -10.95 -12.89 3.93
CA CYS A 121 -10.74 -11.76 3.04
C CYS A 121 -10.73 -12.21 1.57
N ARG A 122 -11.85 -12.04 0.85
CA ARG A 122 -11.95 -12.43 -0.57
C ARG A 122 -10.84 -11.84 -1.46
N PRO A 123 -10.50 -10.53 -1.39
CA PRO A 123 -9.38 -9.99 -2.15
C PRO A 123 -8.03 -10.62 -1.75
N GLY A 124 -7.86 -10.96 -0.47
CA GLY A 124 -6.66 -11.64 0.05
C GLY A 124 -6.50 -13.04 -0.53
N VAL A 125 -7.56 -13.84 -0.48
CA VAL A 125 -7.59 -15.21 -1.04
C VAL A 125 -7.33 -15.20 -2.55
N LYS A 126 -7.86 -14.21 -3.29
CA LYS A 126 -7.55 -14.03 -4.72
C LYS A 126 -6.08 -13.67 -4.97
N PHE A 127 -5.49 -12.84 -4.12
CA PHE A 127 -4.11 -12.37 -4.29
C PHE A 127 -3.05 -13.42 -3.92
N THR A 128 -3.33 -14.29 -2.93
CA THR A 128 -2.36 -15.26 -2.41
C THR A 128 -1.75 -16.18 -3.48
N PRO A 129 -2.51 -16.82 -4.39
CA PRO A 129 -1.92 -17.63 -5.46
C PRO A 129 -0.94 -16.86 -6.35
N LYS A 130 -1.24 -15.59 -6.65
CA LYS A 130 -0.36 -14.71 -7.43
C LYS A 130 0.93 -14.42 -6.66
N LEU A 131 0.82 -14.09 -5.38
CA LEU A 131 1.98 -13.88 -4.51
C LEU A 131 2.84 -15.15 -4.37
N VAL A 132 2.22 -16.33 -4.24
CA VAL A 132 2.94 -17.63 -4.21
C VAL A 132 3.71 -17.87 -5.51
N SER A 133 3.10 -17.63 -6.66
CA SER A 133 3.77 -17.75 -7.97
C SER A 133 4.99 -16.82 -8.05
N ILE A 134 4.83 -15.55 -7.68
CA ILE A 134 5.90 -14.55 -7.76
C ILE A 134 7.01 -14.82 -6.75
N TYR A 135 6.66 -15.25 -5.54
CA TYR A 135 7.61 -15.69 -4.53
C TYR A 135 8.53 -16.79 -5.07
N HIS A 136 7.99 -17.83 -5.70
CA HIS A 136 8.80 -18.90 -6.29
C HIS A 136 9.70 -18.41 -7.42
N LYS A 137 9.19 -17.53 -8.30
CA LYS A 137 10.00 -16.94 -9.38
C LYS A 137 11.17 -16.12 -8.82
N ILE A 138 10.93 -15.27 -7.82
CA ILE A 138 11.98 -14.49 -7.16
C ILE A 138 13.00 -15.43 -6.51
N LYS A 139 12.57 -16.42 -5.72
CA LYS A 139 13.47 -17.44 -5.12
C LYS A 139 14.33 -18.16 -6.18
N GLN A 140 13.74 -18.50 -7.32
CA GLN A 140 14.45 -19.14 -8.43
C GLN A 140 15.52 -18.23 -9.04
N LEU A 141 15.19 -16.95 -9.30
CA LEU A 141 16.13 -15.95 -9.81
C LEU A 141 17.32 -15.76 -8.84
N LEU A 142 17.04 -15.67 -7.55
CA LEU A 142 18.06 -15.45 -6.51
C LEU A 142 18.99 -16.66 -6.36
N THR A 143 18.45 -17.88 -6.47
CA THR A 143 19.26 -19.11 -6.46
C THR A 143 20.27 -19.14 -7.60
N GLN A 144 19.89 -18.63 -8.78
CA GLN A 144 20.77 -18.57 -9.95
C GLN A 144 21.85 -17.49 -9.82
N GLN A 145 21.57 -16.40 -9.12
CA GLN A 145 22.46 -15.23 -9.00
C GLN A 145 23.35 -15.24 -7.75
N ALA A 146 23.24 -16.23 -6.86
CA ALA A 146 23.93 -16.28 -5.58
C ALA A 146 23.83 -14.97 -4.77
N SER A 147 22.65 -14.35 -4.81
CA SER A 147 22.37 -13.00 -4.29
C SER A 147 21.53 -13.02 -3.00
N GLU A 148 21.21 -11.83 -2.48
CA GLU A 148 20.34 -11.58 -1.32
C GLU A 148 19.02 -12.36 -1.41
N ASP A 149 18.62 -13.01 -0.33
CA ASP A 149 17.43 -13.89 -0.30
C ASP A 149 16.13 -13.07 -0.02
N PHE A 150 15.00 -13.57 -0.51
CA PHE A 150 13.68 -12.97 -0.33
C PHE A 150 12.80 -13.89 0.51
N GLU A 151 12.14 -13.38 1.54
CA GLU A 151 11.23 -14.17 2.36
C GLU A 151 9.92 -13.43 2.63
N VAL A 152 8.83 -14.17 2.87
CA VAL A 152 7.53 -13.59 3.25
C VAL A 152 7.15 -14.06 4.66
N VAL A 153 6.60 -13.14 5.46
CA VAL A 153 6.05 -13.44 6.78
C VAL A 153 4.57 -13.10 6.76
N PHE A 154 3.74 -14.13 6.85
CA PHE A 154 2.30 -14.00 6.97
C PHE A 154 1.92 -13.46 8.35
N VAL A 155 1.21 -12.32 8.34
CA VAL A 155 0.66 -11.64 9.50
C VAL A 155 -0.85 -11.77 9.44
N SER A 156 -1.39 -12.76 10.16
CA SER A 156 -2.79 -13.12 10.05
C SER A 156 -3.73 -12.13 10.74
N SER A 157 -4.83 -11.82 10.04
CA SER A 157 -6.02 -11.15 10.57
C SER A 157 -7.21 -12.11 10.71
N ASP A 158 -6.96 -13.42 10.73
CA ASP A 158 -7.99 -14.44 10.95
C ASP A 158 -8.61 -14.31 12.34
N ARG A 159 -9.84 -14.79 12.48
CA ARG A 159 -10.64 -14.65 13.70
C ARG A 159 -10.48 -15.85 14.64
N ASP A 160 -9.98 -16.96 14.12
CA ASP A 160 -9.80 -18.21 14.83
C ASP A 160 -8.61 -19.01 14.27
N GLN A 161 -8.15 -19.98 15.06
CA GLN A 161 -7.00 -20.82 14.74
C GLN A 161 -7.24 -21.68 13.49
N GLN A 162 -8.47 -22.18 13.29
CA GLN A 162 -8.80 -23.04 12.15
C GLN A 162 -8.66 -22.28 10.83
N GLY A 163 -9.13 -21.03 10.79
CA GLY A 163 -9.01 -20.20 9.61
C GLY A 163 -7.56 -19.87 9.30
N PHE A 164 -6.79 -19.51 10.32
CA PHE A 164 -5.34 -19.34 10.23
C PHE A 164 -4.65 -20.59 9.64
N ASP A 165 -4.88 -21.77 10.24
CA ASP A 165 -4.22 -23.01 9.83
C ASP A 165 -4.56 -23.35 8.38
N SER A 166 -5.85 -23.29 8.02
CA SER A 166 -6.31 -23.63 6.67
C SER A 166 -5.70 -22.73 5.59
N TYR A 167 -5.50 -21.45 5.90
CA TYR A 167 -4.98 -20.47 4.95
C TYR A 167 -3.46 -20.45 4.92
N PHE A 168 -2.79 -20.55 6.07
CA PHE A 168 -1.34 -20.63 6.12
C PHE A 168 -0.82 -21.92 5.46
N ASN A 169 -1.58 -23.01 5.51
CA ASN A 169 -1.24 -24.28 4.87
C ASN A 169 -1.00 -24.20 3.35
N ILE A 170 -1.59 -23.23 2.66
CA ILE A 170 -1.39 -23.05 1.21
C ILE A 170 -0.23 -22.09 0.88
N MET A 171 0.48 -21.58 1.88
CA MET A 171 1.55 -20.60 1.72
C MET A 171 2.93 -21.27 1.92
N PRO A 172 3.91 -21.03 1.02
CA PRO A 172 5.22 -21.66 1.07
C PRO A 172 6.23 -20.95 2.00
N TRP A 173 5.78 -19.95 2.75
CA TRP A 173 6.63 -19.01 3.51
C TRP A 173 6.38 -19.08 5.03
N LEU A 174 6.87 -18.09 5.77
CA LEU A 174 6.82 -18.06 7.24
C LEU A 174 5.57 -17.35 7.77
N SER A 175 5.27 -17.48 9.06
CA SER A 175 4.17 -16.76 9.70
C SER A 175 4.44 -16.42 11.16
N LEU A 176 3.85 -15.33 11.65
CA LEU A 176 3.66 -15.12 13.08
C LEU A 176 2.63 -16.14 13.60
N PRO A 177 2.82 -16.73 14.80
CA PRO A 177 1.80 -17.55 15.44
C PRO A 177 0.46 -16.82 15.53
N PHE A 178 -0.63 -17.56 15.39
CA PHE A 178 -1.97 -17.01 15.58
C PHE A 178 -2.12 -16.42 16.99
N GLY A 179 -2.73 -15.23 17.06
CA GLY A 179 -2.94 -14.52 18.33
C GLY A 179 -1.71 -13.81 18.91
N ASP A 180 -0.56 -13.85 18.22
CA ASP A 180 0.67 -13.17 18.66
C ASP A 180 0.44 -11.64 18.83
N PRO A 181 0.79 -11.04 19.98
CA PRO A 181 0.56 -9.62 20.24
C PRO A 181 1.29 -8.70 19.25
N THR A 182 2.41 -9.16 18.67
CA THR A 182 3.18 -8.44 17.66
C THR A 182 2.32 -8.13 16.43
N ILE A 183 1.32 -8.95 16.09
CA ILE A 183 0.40 -8.70 14.98
C ILE A 183 -0.26 -7.32 15.12
N LYS A 184 -0.83 -7.02 16.30
CA LYS A 184 -1.50 -5.72 16.54
C LYS A 184 -0.52 -4.55 16.52
N ILE A 185 0.70 -4.77 17.01
CA ILE A 185 1.76 -3.76 17.02
C ILE A 185 2.17 -3.42 15.59
N LEU A 186 2.36 -4.44 14.73
CA LEU A 186 2.72 -4.26 13.33
C LEU A 186 1.60 -3.58 12.53
N THR A 187 0.35 -4.00 12.68
CA THR A 187 -0.81 -3.37 12.03
C THR A 187 -0.86 -1.87 12.34
N LYS A 188 -0.62 -1.50 13.60
CA LYS A 188 -0.56 -0.09 14.01
C LYS A 188 0.70 0.62 13.52
N HIS A 189 1.88 -0.01 13.64
CA HIS A 189 3.17 0.58 13.25
C HIS A 189 3.18 0.97 11.78
N PHE A 190 2.61 0.11 10.94
CA PHE A 190 2.56 0.34 9.50
C PHE A 190 1.31 1.07 9.02
N ASP A 191 0.36 1.33 9.92
CA ASP A 191 -0.92 1.95 9.62
C ASP A 191 -1.72 1.15 8.57
N VAL A 192 -1.88 -0.16 8.81
CA VAL A 192 -2.59 -1.06 7.90
C VAL A 192 -4.10 -0.83 8.02
N GLN A 193 -4.65 -0.04 7.10
CA GLN A 193 -6.07 0.32 7.04
C GLN A 193 -6.96 -0.76 6.39
N GLY A 194 -6.38 -1.69 5.63
CA GLY A 194 -7.11 -2.74 4.93
C GLY A 194 -6.22 -3.89 4.50
N ILE A 195 -6.85 -5.05 4.26
CA ILE A 195 -6.19 -6.26 3.78
C ILE A 195 -6.78 -6.70 2.43
N PRO A 196 -5.99 -7.35 1.55
CA PRO A 196 -4.58 -7.71 1.73
C PRO A 196 -3.64 -6.51 1.61
N CYS A 197 -2.61 -6.47 2.46
CA CYS A 197 -1.52 -5.50 2.41
C CYS A 197 -0.18 -6.25 2.41
N LEU A 198 0.78 -5.78 1.63
CA LEU A 198 2.13 -6.33 1.59
C LEU A 198 3.14 -5.20 1.74
N ILE A 199 3.91 -5.27 2.81
CA ILE A 199 4.94 -4.28 3.15
C ILE A 199 6.29 -4.92 2.92
N ILE A 200 7.17 -4.24 2.20
CA ILE A 200 8.50 -4.73 1.89
C ILE A 200 9.52 -4.05 2.81
N LEU A 201 10.30 -4.87 3.49
CA LEU A 201 11.45 -4.48 4.29
C LEU A 201 12.73 -4.88 3.54
N GLY A 202 13.74 -4.03 3.61
CA GLY A 202 15.04 -4.29 3.04
C GLY A 202 15.90 -5.20 3.92
N PRO A 203 17.07 -5.63 3.40
CA PRO A 203 18.08 -6.40 4.13
C PRO A 203 18.52 -5.79 5.48
N ASP A 204 18.43 -4.47 5.59
CA ASP A 204 18.74 -3.67 6.79
C ASP A 204 17.59 -3.61 7.81
N GLY A 205 16.45 -4.24 7.51
CA GLY A 205 15.24 -4.20 8.32
C GLY A 205 14.45 -2.89 8.22
N LYS A 206 14.83 -1.98 7.31
CA LYS A 206 14.10 -0.74 7.04
C LYS A 206 12.97 -0.96 6.05
N THR A 207 11.96 -0.10 6.13
CA THR A 207 10.82 -0.17 5.21
C THR A 207 11.25 0.36 3.84
N ILE A 208 11.18 -0.49 2.81
CA ILE A 208 11.37 -0.06 1.42
C ILE A 208 10.06 0.52 0.89
N THR A 209 8.95 -0.20 1.04
CA THR A 209 7.64 0.28 0.57
C THR A 209 6.48 -0.34 1.34
N LYS A 210 5.40 0.41 1.52
CA LYS A 210 4.12 -0.10 2.03
C LYS A 210 3.17 -0.54 0.90
N HIS A 211 3.58 -0.36 -0.35
CA HIS A 211 2.76 -0.60 -1.54
C HIS A 211 3.15 -1.88 -2.29
N GLY A 212 3.78 -2.85 -1.60
CA GLY A 212 4.29 -4.08 -2.22
C GLY A 212 3.22 -4.87 -2.98
N ARG A 213 1.98 -4.88 -2.50
CA ARG A 213 0.86 -5.52 -3.21
C ARG A 213 0.63 -4.89 -4.59
N ASN A 214 0.68 -3.57 -4.68
CA ASN A 214 0.48 -2.84 -5.93
C ASN A 214 1.63 -3.11 -6.89
N LEU A 215 2.87 -3.06 -6.40
CA LEU A 215 4.06 -3.36 -7.22
C LEU A 215 4.03 -4.79 -7.77
N ILE A 216 3.62 -5.77 -6.96
CA ILE A 216 3.43 -7.15 -7.43
C ILE A 216 2.35 -7.26 -8.50
N ASN A 217 1.26 -6.49 -8.37
CA ASN A 217 0.20 -6.51 -9.36
C ASN A 217 0.62 -5.90 -10.69
N LEU A 218 1.38 -4.80 -10.65
CA LEU A 218 1.82 -4.04 -11.83
C LEU A 218 3.03 -4.67 -12.51
N TYR A 219 4.06 -5.00 -11.73
CA TYR A 219 5.39 -5.38 -12.23
C TYR A 219 5.77 -6.84 -11.92
N GLN A 220 4.92 -7.60 -11.24
CA GLN A 220 5.14 -9.02 -10.95
C GLN A 220 6.50 -9.29 -10.27
N GLU A 221 7.26 -10.31 -10.71
CA GLU A 221 8.62 -10.60 -10.20
C GLU A 221 9.64 -9.50 -10.53
N ASP A 222 9.44 -8.74 -11.61
CA ASP A 222 10.37 -7.67 -12.02
C ASP A 222 10.37 -6.51 -11.02
N ALA A 223 9.35 -6.42 -10.17
CA ALA A 223 9.29 -5.49 -9.06
C ALA A 223 10.49 -5.64 -8.11
N TYR A 224 11.07 -6.84 -7.96
CA TYR A 224 12.17 -7.09 -7.03
C TYR A 224 13.43 -6.27 -7.41
N PRO A 225 14.14 -5.64 -6.45
CA PRO A 225 14.00 -5.72 -4.99
C PRO A 225 13.02 -4.70 -4.36
N PHE A 226 12.05 -4.22 -5.14
CA PHE A 226 11.00 -3.27 -4.74
C PHE A 226 11.49 -1.87 -4.35
N THR A 227 12.76 -1.57 -4.63
CA THR A 227 13.36 -0.26 -4.36
C THR A 227 12.78 0.81 -5.28
N GLU A 228 12.72 2.05 -4.79
CA GLU A 228 12.27 3.21 -5.57
C GLU A 228 13.03 3.32 -6.90
N ALA A 229 14.36 3.22 -6.87
CA ALA A 229 15.18 3.21 -8.08
C ALA A 229 14.82 2.10 -9.08
N LYS A 230 14.42 0.91 -8.61
CA LYS A 230 13.98 -0.18 -9.50
C LYS A 230 12.61 0.12 -10.10
N VAL A 231 11.69 0.66 -9.31
CA VAL A 231 10.36 1.08 -9.77
C VAL A 231 10.47 2.20 -10.81
N ASP A 232 11.29 3.23 -10.55
CA ASP A 232 11.55 4.32 -11.49
C ASP A 232 12.10 3.82 -12.84
N LEU A 233 12.95 2.79 -12.81
CA LEU A 233 13.49 2.18 -14.02
C LEU A 233 12.40 1.45 -14.83
N LEU A 234 11.52 0.72 -14.16
CA LEU A 234 10.40 0.02 -14.80
C LEU A 234 9.40 1.01 -15.41
N GLU A 235 9.08 2.08 -14.70
CA GLU A 235 8.19 3.13 -15.19
C GLU A 235 8.75 3.81 -16.44
N LYS A 236 10.05 4.16 -16.42
CA LYS A 236 10.72 4.71 -17.62
C LYS A 236 10.73 3.76 -18.80
N GLN A 237 10.87 2.45 -18.56
CA GLN A 237 10.80 1.44 -19.63
C GLN A 237 9.41 1.39 -20.24
N ILE A 238 8.37 1.39 -19.41
CA ILE A 238 6.97 1.41 -19.87
C ILE A 238 6.69 2.69 -20.66
N ASP A 239 7.15 3.85 -20.19
CA ASP A 239 6.99 5.12 -20.90
C ASP A 239 7.68 5.13 -22.26
N GLU A 240 8.88 4.53 -22.36
CA GLU A 240 9.60 4.42 -23.62
C GLU A 240 8.91 3.46 -24.59
N GLU A 241 8.46 2.30 -24.11
CA GLU A 241 7.69 1.34 -24.90
C GLU A 241 6.38 1.95 -25.40
N ALA A 242 5.71 2.74 -24.57
CA ALA A 242 4.46 3.40 -24.91
C ALA A 242 4.58 4.39 -26.07
N LYS A 243 5.77 5.00 -26.31
CA LYS A 243 6.00 5.88 -27.47
C LYS A 243 5.86 5.16 -28.81
N SER A 244 6.04 3.84 -28.82
CA SER A 244 5.89 3.02 -30.03
C SER A 244 4.45 2.55 -30.28
N LEU A 245 3.56 2.73 -29.30
CA LEU A 245 2.18 2.25 -29.39
C LEU A 245 1.32 3.18 -30.26
N PRO A 246 0.34 2.63 -31.00
CA PRO A 246 -0.64 3.43 -31.73
C PRO A 246 -1.45 4.33 -30.80
N LYS A 247 -1.72 5.58 -31.21
CA LYS A 247 -2.50 6.55 -30.41
C LYS A 247 -3.95 6.10 -30.19
N SER A 248 -4.48 5.27 -31.08
CA SER A 248 -5.81 4.68 -30.94
C SER A 248 -5.85 3.29 -31.56
N GLU A 249 -6.73 2.43 -31.01
CA GLU A 249 -6.90 1.05 -31.46
C GLU A 249 -8.34 0.55 -31.27
N TYR A 250 -8.72 -0.47 -32.05
CA TYR A 250 -10.00 -1.18 -31.88
C TYR A 250 -9.77 -2.53 -31.21
N HIS A 251 -10.45 -2.79 -30.09
CA HIS A 251 -10.33 -4.03 -29.35
C HIS A 251 -11.46 -5.01 -29.70
N VAL A 252 -11.17 -6.29 -29.99
CA VAL A 252 -12.22 -7.29 -30.34
C VAL A 252 -13.35 -7.42 -29.31
N GLY A 253 -13.08 -7.20 -28.03
CA GLY A 253 -14.06 -7.24 -26.94
C GLY A 253 -14.87 -5.96 -26.75
N HIS A 254 -14.61 -4.91 -27.53
CA HIS A 254 -15.22 -3.59 -27.35
C HIS A 254 -15.53 -2.89 -28.68
N LYS A 255 -16.65 -2.17 -28.76
CA LYS A 255 -17.13 -1.62 -30.05
C LYS A 255 -16.58 -0.24 -30.40
N HIS A 256 -16.28 0.57 -29.39
CA HIS A 256 -15.75 1.92 -29.61
C HIS A 256 -14.24 1.89 -29.82
N GLU A 257 -13.73 2.92 -30.49
CA GLU A 257 -12.29 3.16 -30.58
C GLU A 257 -11.73 3.48 -29.19
N LEU A 258 -10.58 2.90 -28.88
CA LEU A 258 -9.87 3.16 -27.64
C LEU A 258 -8.73 4.13 -27.90
N THR A 259 -8.59 5.14 -27.05
CA THR A 259 -7.50 6.11 -27.10
C THR A 259 -6.42 5.70 -26.11
N LEU A 260 -5.15 5.74 -26.53
CA LEU A 260 -4.03 5.55 -25.63
C LEU A 260 -3.92 6.77 -24.71
N VAL A 261 -4.05 6.54 -23.40
CA VAL A 261 -3.93 7.55 -22.34
C VAL A 261 -2.78 7.20 -21.41
N SER A 262 -2.19 8.23 -20.81
CA SER A 262 -1.17 8.17 -19.76
C SER A 262 -1.70 8.82 -18.49
N GLN A 263 -0.95 8.71 -17.39
CA GLN A 263 -1.28 9.36 -16.13
C GLN A 263 -1.50 10.88 -16.26
N GLU A 264 -0.82 11.55 -17.20
CA GLU A 264 -0.96 12.99 -17.45
C GLU A 264 -2.18 13.36 -18.31
N THR A 265 -2.68 12.42 -19.11
CA THR A 265 -3.69 12.66 -20.16
C THR A 265 -5.04 12.05 -19.84
N GLY A 266 -5.25 11.64 -18.58
CA GLY A 266 -6.52 11.13 -18.07
C GLY A 266 -6.50 9.65 -17.67
N GLY A 267 -5.36 8.97 -17.78
CA GLY A 267 -5.11 7.66 -17.20
C GLY A 267 -4.83 7.72 -15.69
N GLY A 268 -4.80 6.56 -15.04
CA GLY A 268 -4.56 6.44 -13.60
C GLY A 268 -4.56 4.97 -13.18
N PRO A 269 -4.77 4.65 -11.89
CA PRO A 269 -5.00 3.28 -11.47
C PRO A 269 -6.35 2.77 -12.00
N PHE A 270 -6.36 1.61 -12.67
CA PHE A 270 -7.56 1.01 -13.25
C PHE A 270 -7.59 -0.51 -13.06
N ILE A 271 -8.75 -1.12 -13.30
CA ILE A 271 -8.90 -2.57 -13.46
C ILE A 271 -9.17 -2.83 -14.94
N CYS A 272 -8.28 -3.59 -15.57
CA CYS A 272 -8.40 -3.89 -16.99
C CYS A 272 -9.66 -4.70 -17.26
N CYS A 273 -10.51 -4.20 -18.15
CA CYS A 273 -11.78 -4.84 -18.51
C CYS A 273 -11.62 -6.18 -19.24
N ASP A 274 -10.43 -6.47 -19.79
CA ASP A 274 -10.17 -7.74 -20.49
C ASP A 274 -9.67 -8.85 -19.55
N CYS A 275 -8.73 -8.54 -18.66
CA CYS A 275 -8.07 -9.55 -17.82
C CYS A 275 -8.42 -9.47 -16.33
N ASP A 276 -9.21 -8.47 -15.90
CA ASP A 276 -9.58 -8.21 -14.49
C ASP A 276 -8.37 -7.96 -13.57
N GLU A 277 -7.21 -7.63 -14.15
CA GLU A 277 -5.99 -7.31 -13.42
C GLU A 277 -5.79 -5.79 -13.31
N GLN A 278 -5.14 -5.39 -12.22
CA GLN A 278 -4.84 -3.99 -11.95
C GLN A 278 -3.83 -3.42 -12.98
N GLY A 279 -4.09 -2.21 -13.46
CA GLY A 279 -3.19 -1.40 -14.27
C GLY A 279 -2.94 -0.03 -13.64
N SER A 280 -1.90 0.65 -14.12
CA SER A 280 -1.59 2.03 -13.75
C SER A 280 -0.79 2.69 -14.87
N GLY A 281 -0.93 4.00 -15.02
CA GLY A 281 -0.18 4.78 -16.01
C GLY A 281 -0.79 4.69 -17.40
N TRP A 282 -0.23 3.85 -18.27
CA TRP A 282 -0.65 3.72 -19.66
C TRP A 282 -1.80 2.73 -19.84
N ALA A 283 -2.83 3.15 -20.56
CA ALA A 283 -4.02 2.36 -20.85
C ALA A 283 -4.64 2.73 -22.20
N TYR A 284 -5.40 1.81 -22.78
CA TYR A 284 -6.33 2.14 -23.85
C TYR A 284 -7.72 2.35 -23.25
N LEU A 285 -8.22 3.58 -23.35
CA LEU A 285 -9.47 4.04 -22.74
C LEU A 285 -10.48 4.43 -23.82
N CYS A 286 -11.70 3.89 -23.72
CA CYS A 286 -12.85 4.38 -24.46
C CYS A 286 -13.40 5.63 -23.75
N LEU A 287 -13.30 6.79 -24.39
CA LEU A 287 -13.81 8.05 -23.85
C LEU A 287 -15.35 8.10 -23.78
N ASP A 288 -16.05 7.27 -24.55
CA ASP A 288 -17.52 7.25 -24.60
C ASP A 288 -18.15 6.49 -23.41
N CYS A 289 -17.50 5.44 -22.93
CA CYS A 289 -18.09 4.54 -21.92
C CYS A 289 -17.17 4.12 -20.78
N GLY A 290 -15.91 4.57 -20.77
CA GLY A 290 -14.94 4.26 -19.72
C GLY A 290 -14.37 2.84 -19.77
N TYR A 291 -14.53 2.11 -20.89
CA TYR A 291 -13.88 0.81 -21.07
C TYR A 291 -12.36 0.99 -21.13
N GLU A 292 -11.64 0.39 -20.20
CA GLU A 292 -10.19 0.61 -20.05
C GLU A 292 -9.45 -0.72 -19.98
N VAL A 293 -8.38 -0.86 -20.77
CA VAL A 293 -7.56 -2.08 -20.84
C VAL A 293 -6.08 -1.77 -20.86
N HIS A 294 -5.27 -2.73 -20.39
CA HIS A 294 -3.81 -2.64 -20.53
C HIS A 294 -3.41 -2.58 -22.01
N PRO A 295 -2.31 -1.89 -22.35
CA PRO A 295 -1.74 -1.92 -23.70
C PRO A 295 -1.56 -3.34 -24.26
N LYS A 296 -1.02 -4.25 -23.46
CA LYS A 296 -0.82 -5.67 -23.81
C LYS A 296 -2.11 -6.49 -23.97
N CYS A 297 -3.25 -5.99 -23.48
CA CYS A 297 -4.55 -6.67 -23.57
C CYS A 297 -5.33 -6.26 -24.83
N VAL A 298 -4.84 -5.29 -25.60
CA VAL A 298 -5.47 -4.91 -26.86
C VAL A 298 -5.22 -5.99 -27.90
N ARG A 299 -6.29 -6.74 -28.23
CA ARG A 299 -6.38 -7.59 -29.41
C ARG A 299 -7.03 -6.78 -30.53
N ALA A 300 -6.22 -6.31 -31.48
CA ALA A 300 -6.69 -5.53 -32.62
C ALA A 300 -7.74 -6.32 -33.41
N MET A 301 -8.79 -5.65 -33.91
CA MET A 301 -9.68 -6.27 -34.90
C MET A 301 -8.93 -6.41 -36.23
N ASP A 302 -8.80 -7.64 -36.74
CA ASP A 302 -8.29 -7.87 -38.10
C ASP A 302 -9.22 -7.18 -39.10
N ARG A 303 -8.75 -6.07 -39.68
CA ARG A 303 -9.36 -5.46 -40.86
C ARG A 303 -8.82 -6.21 -42.07
N GLY A 304 -9.42 -7.38 -42.33
CA GLY A 304 -9.22 -8.14 -43.57
C GLY A 304 -9.57 -7.34 -44.82
#